data_AF-A0AA40FVG7-F1
#
_entry.id   AF-A0AA40FVG7-F1
#
_cell.length_a   1.000
_cell.length_b   1.000
_cell.length_c   1.000
_cell.angle_alpha   90.00
_cell.angle_beta   90.00
_cell.angle_gamma   90.00
#
_symmetry.space_group_name_H-M   'P 1'
#
loop_
_entity.id
_entity.type
_entity.pdbx_description
1 polymer ?
#
loop_
_entity_poly.entity_id
_entity_poly.type
_entity_poly.pdbx_seq_one_letter_code
_entity_poly.pdbx_strand_id
1 'polypeptide(L)'
;MCTSGQQCEDIILDCGKPVNFTYYDNLLGVANRDKHPLVPEPNVALMFKKNGGKTMDVDIDLLEKRLIKAKREKPKSVQLYNQIGNFWRIKGDAQRSIECFRRALAVSPHNAEVLLNLARVLLVQQYLDDATYLARRSLELQPPDRNAWEQYLTLGQIFKAYGHYQEAAVHLRHALELKPDLSEAAEALREVESLPAASIHIYTLLIIICLVLGVLLVVLSSVECDEDSSLVNGQLQRPVQRHFSRAMAMRSLRLNVARNKRC
;
A
#
# COMPACT_ATOMS: atom_id res chain seq x y z
N MET A 1 -18.54 28.09 32.13
CA MET A 1 -18.87 29.53 32.13
C MET A 1 -17.57 30.27 32.36
N CYS A 2 -17.07 31.00 31.36
CA CYS A 2 -15.92 31.89 31.54
C CYS A 2 -16.45 33.22 32.09
N THR A 3 -15.95 33.64 33.24
CA THR A 3 -16.24 34.95 33.82
C THR A 3 -15.45 36.04 33.08
N SER A 4 -16.08 37.21 32.97
CA SER A 4 -15.62 38.42 32.27
C SER A 4 -14.12 38.73 32.42
N GLY A 5 -13.42 38.89 31.29
CA GLY A 5 -12.17 39.66 31.22
C GLY A 5 -10.92 38.94 30.71
N GLN A 6 -10.98 37.63 30.41
CA GLN A 6 -9.91 36.95 29.68
C GLN A 6 -10.40 36.65 28.26
N GLN A 7 -9.57 36.98 27.25
CA GLN A 7 -9.72 36.42 25.91
C GLN A 7 -9.96 34.92 26.08
N CYS A 8 -11.13 34.45 25.68
CA CYS A 8 -11.32 33.02 25.45
C CYS A 8 -10.33 32.68 24.33
N GLU A 9 -9.12 32.26 24.70
CA GLU A 9 -8.30 31.48 23.78
C GLU A 9 -9.21 30.34 23.33
N ASP A 10 -9.61 30.36 22.06
CA ASP A 10 -10.30 29.24 21.46
C ASP A 10 -9.46 28.00 21.79
N ILE A 11 -10.00 27.13 22.63
CA ILE A 11 -9.27 25.95 23.10
C ILE A 11 -9.21 25.00 21.92
N ILE A 12 -8.20 25.19 21.08
CA ILE A 12 -7.94 24.34 19.92
C ILE A 12 -7.67 22.92 20.44
N LEU A 13 -8.40 21.94 19.90
CA LEU A 13 -8.23 20.55 20.28
C LEU A 13 -6.88 19.99 19.78
N ASP A 14 -5.81 20.21 20.52
CA ASP A 14 -4.51 19.60 20.23
C ASP A 14 -4.29 18.28 21.00
N CYS A 15 -3.29 17.51 20.59
CA CYS A 15 -2.76 16.37 21.34
C CYS A 15 -1.63 16.75 22.30
N GLY A 16 -1.37 18.03 22.51
CA GLY A 16 -0.33 18.63 23.36
C GLY A 16 0.97 18.92 22.59
N LYS A 17 2.06 19.16 23.33
CA LYS A 17 3.39 19.41 22.76
C LYS A 17 3.84 18.30 21.79
N PRO A 18 4.46 18.66 20.65
CA PRO A 18 4.91 17.69 19.67
C PRO A 18 5.94 16.74 20.25
N VAL A 19 5.97 15.51 19.74
CA VAL A 19 6.96 14.51 20.14
C VAL A 19 8.27 14.67 19.34
N ASN A 20 9.40 14.49 20.03
CA ASN A 20 10.73 14.70 19.44
C ASN A 20 11.06 13.67 18.36
N PHE A 21 10.79 12.38 18.61
CA PHE A 21 11.08 11.31 17.66
C PHE A 21 10.12 10.13 17.84
N THR A 22 9.67 9.56 16.73
CA THR A 22 8.97 8.28 16.66
C THR A 22 9.62 7.37 15.62
N TYR A 23 9.37 6.06 15.73
CA TYR A 23 9.91 5.04 14.81
C TYR A 23 9.54 5.27 13.34
N TYR A 24 8.47 6.04 13.08
CA TYR A 24 7.88 6.24 11.75
C TYR A 24 8.15 7.64 11.18
N ASP A 25 8.99 8.47 11.83
CA ASP A 25 9.30 9.82 11.37
C ASP A 25 10.16 9.85 10.10
N ASN A 26 10.77 8.72 9.75
CA ASN A 26 11.53 8.54 8.51
C ASN A 26 10.64 8.39 7.26
N LEU A 27 9.35 8.10 7.44
CA LEU A 27 8.38 8.02 6.34
C LEU A 27 8.19 9.41 5.73
N LEU A 28 8.24 9.53 4.41
CA LEU A 28 8.22 10.82 3.71
C LEU A 28 6.92 11.60 3.99
N GLY A 29 5.80 10.91 4.06
CA GLY A 29 4.50 11.48 4.40
C GLY A 29 4.42 11.96 5.84
N VAL A 30 5.13 11.32 6.78
CA VAL A 30 5.17 11.78 8.18
C VAL A 30 6.15 12.95 8.35
N ALA A 31 7.29 12.88 7.68
CA ALA A 31 8.30 13.93 7.68
C ALA A 31 7.77 15.24 7.08
N ASN A 32 7.00 15.17 5.99
CA ASN A 32 6.44 16.33 5.28
C ASN A 32 5.02 16.71 5.75
N ARG A 33 4.59 16.30 6.95
CA ARG A 33 3.23 16.53 7.46
C ARG A 33 2.74 17.97 7.43
N ASP A 34 3.65 18.94 7.54
CA ASP A 34 3.32 20.38 7.52
C ASP A 34 2.93 20.91 6.13
N LYS A 35 3.16 20.12 5.06
CA LYS A 35 2.90 20.50 3.67
C LYS A 35 1.63 19.86 3.09
N HIS A 36 0.95 19.01 3.85
CA HIS A 36 -0.19 18.26 3.34
C HIS A 36 -1.40 19.17 3.10
N PRO A 37 -2.10 19.03 1.97
CA PRO A 37 -3.35 19.75 1.73
C PRO A 37 -4.45 19.34 2.72
N LEU A 38 -5.38 20.26 2.97
CA LEU A 38 -6.58 19.98 3.75
C LEU A 38 -7.54 19.12 2.93
N VAL A 39 -7.76 17.87 3.35
CA VAL A 39 -8.66 16.92 2.66
C VAL A 39 -9.60 16.28 3.70
N PRO A 40 -10.82 16.80 3.88
CA PRO A 40 -11.77 16.30 4.87
C PRO A 40 -12.25 14.87 4.60
N GLU A 41 -12.29 14.04 5.65
CA GLU A 41 -12.81 12.67 5.62
C GLU A 41 -14.11 12.55 6.45
N PRO A 42 -15.27 13.04 5.98
CA PRO A 42 -16.50 13.11 6.78
C PRO A 42 -16.99 11.73 7.26
N ASN A 43 -16.76 10.67 6.48
CA ASN A 43 -17.17 9.31 6.82
C ASN A 43 -16.50 8.78 8.11
N VAL A 44 -15.33 9.32 8.49
CA VAL A 44 -14.66 8.97 9.75
C VAL A 44 -15.53 9.36 10.97
N ALA A 45 -16.41 10.34 10.83
CA ALA A 45 -17.34 10.75 11.89
C ALA A 45 -18.27 9.60 12.33
N LEU A 46 -18.62 8.70 11.41
CA LEU A 46 -19.48 7.55 11.69
C LEU A 46 -18.90 6.62 12.78
N MET A 47 -17.58 6.59 12.95
CA MET A 47 -16.91 5.82 14.01
C MET A 47 -17.23 6.36 15.42
N PHE A 48 -17.63 7.63 15.53
CA PHE A 48 -17.98 8.28 16.81
C PHE A 48 -19.48 8.20 17.12
N LYS A 49 -20.27 7.57 16.24
CA LYS A 49 -21.70 7.37 16.46
C LYS A 49 -21.91 6.39 17.62
N LYS A 50 -22.70 6.81 18.60
CA LYS A 50 -23.14 5.93 19.70
C LYS A 50 -24.27 5.03 19.19
N ASN A 51 -24.19 3.73 19.47
CA ASN A 51 -25.29 2.79 19.21
C ASN A 51 -26.58 3.30 19.88
N GLY A 52 -27.64 3.47 19.09
CA GLY A 52 -28.95 3.97 19.55
C GLY A 52 -29.27 5.44 19.21
N GLY A 53 -28.38 6.19 18.56
CA GLY A 53 -28.70 7.52 18.04
C GLY A 53 -29.59 7.47 16.80
N LYS A 54 -30.77 8.13 16.86
CA LYS A 54 -31.74 8.22 15.74
C LYS A 54 -31.22 9.02 14.54
N THR A 55 -30.21 9.87 14.73
CA THR A 55 -29.66 10.73 13.67
C THR A 55 -28.49 10.07 12.96
N MET A 56 -28.46 10.16 11.63
CA MET A 56 -27.31 9.74 10.82
C MET A 56 -26.12 10.69 10.94
N ASP A 57 -26.37 11.94 11.35
CA ASP A 57 -25.36 12.99 11.40
C ASP A 57 -24.69 13.08 12.78
N VAL A 58 -23.37 13.27 12.78
CA VAL A 58 -22.53 13.42 13.98
C VAL A 58 -22.17 14.89 14.09
N ASP A 59 -22.66 15.54 15.13
CA ASP A 59 -22.32 16.93 15.44
C ASP A 59 -20.81 17.04 15.80
N ILE A 60 -20.05 17.60 14.86
CA ILE A 60 -18.59 17.72 14.94
C ILE A 60 -18.17 18.69 16.04
N ASP A 61 -18.95 19.73 16.32
CA ASP A 61 -18.64 20.71 17.37
C ASP A 61 -18.90 20.10 18.75
N LEU A 62 -19.95 19.28 18.88
CA LEU A 62 -20.19 18.50 20.08
C LEU A 62 -19.10 17.44 20.30
N LEU A 63 -18.62 16.80 19.23
CA LEU A 63 -17.51 15.85 19.28
C LEU A 63 -16.22 16.54 19.77
N GLU A 64 -15.91 17.73 19.26
CA GLU A 64 -14.76 18.52 19.70
C GLU A 64 -14.83 18.82 21.20
N LYS A 65 -15.98 19.36 21.68
CA LYS A 65 -16.21 19.64 23.10
C LYS A 65 -16.03 18.39 23.98
N ARG A 66 -16.50 17.24 23.51
CA ARG A 66 -16.35 15.96 24.23
C ARG A 66 -14.88 15.55 24.33
N LEU A 67 -14.11 15.69 23.25
CA LEU A 67 -12.69 15.34 23.23
C LEU A 67 -11.86 16.31 24.09
N ILE A 68 -12.18 17.61 24.09
CA ILE A 68 -11.57 18.60 25.00
C ILE A 68 -11.78 18.19 26.46
N LYS A 69 -13.02 17.81 26.82
CA LYS A 69 -13.33 17.33 28.18
C LYS A 69 -12.56 16.05 28.51
N ALA A 70 -12.57 15.06 27.63
CA ALA A 70 -11.87 13.79 27.83
C ALA A 70 -10.36 13.98 28.01
N LYS A 71 -9.77 14.95 27.30
CA LYS A 71 -8.35 15.32 27.45
C LYS A 71 -8.02 15.90 28.82
N ARG A 72 -8.91 16.69 29.42
CA ARG A 72 -8.72 17.21 30.79
C ARG A 72 -8.74 16.09 31.83
N GLU A 73 -9.57 15.08 31.62
CA GLU A 73 -9.71 13.94 32.54
C GLU A 73 -8.56 12.93 32.40
N LYS A 74 -8.10 12.65 31.16
CA LYS A 74 -7.05 11.65 30.86
C LYS A 74 -6.03 12.17 29.85
N PRO A 75 -5.10 13.05 30.25
CA PRO A 75 -4.23 13.78 29.33
C PRO A 75 -3.14 12.95 28.60
N LYS A 76 -2.98 11.65 28.93
CA LYS A 76 -1.96 10.76 28.37
C LYS A 76 -2.53 9.38 28.02
N SER A 77 -3.51 9.33 27.14
CA SER A 77 -4.13 8.08 26.69
C SER A 77 -3.90 7.88 25.19
N VAL A 78 -3.37 6.72 24.81
CA VAL A 78 -3.22 6.28 23.41
C VAL A 78 -4.57 6.36 22.69
N GLN A 79 -5.62 5.87 23.34
CA GLN A 79 -6.98 5.89 22.79
C GLN A 79 -7.46 7.31 22.55
N LEU A 80 -7.19 8.23 23.47
CA LEU A 80 -7.60 9.62 23.32
C LEU A 80 -6.84 10.30 22.17
N TYR A 81 -5.53 10.09 22.08
CA TYR A 81 -4.73 10.64 20.99
C TYR A 81 -5.18 10.10 19.62
N ASN A 82 -5.51 8.81 19.55
CA ASN A 82 -6.11 8.20 18.36
C ASN A 82 -7.46 8.85 17.99
N GLN A 83 -8.32 9.08 18.97
CA GLN A 83 -9.61 9.77 18.76
C GLN A 83 -9.45 11.22 18.29
N ILE A 84 -8.53 11.98 18.88
CA ILE A 84 -8.23 13.35 18.45
C ILE A 84 -7.61 13.35 17.05
N GLY A 85 -6.74 12.39 16.73
CA GLY A 85 -6.18 12.23 15.39
C GLY A 85 -7.26 11.96 14.34
N ASN A 86 -8.23 11.09 14.64
CA ASN A 86 -9.39 10.84 13.79
C ASN A 86 -10.34 12.05 13.69
N PHE A 87 -10.47 12.87 14.74
CA PHE A 87 -11.19 14.13 14.64
C PHE A 87 -10.54 15.08 13.61
N TRP A 88 -9.21 15.19 13.62
CA TRP A 88 -8.50 16.00 12.63
C TRP A 88 -8.59 15.45 11.21
N ARG A 89 -8.75 14.13 11.03
CA ARG A 89 -9.11 13.53 9.73
C ARG A 89 -10.46 13.99 9.22
N ILE A 90 -11.47 14.05 10.10
CA ILE A 90 -12.79 14.57 9.74
C ILE A 90 -12.69 16.02 9.25
N LYS A 91 -11.89 16.85 9.92
CA LYS A 91 -11.63 18.24 9.52
C LYS A 91 -10.68 18.38 8.32
N GLY A 92 -9.97 17.30 7.96
CA GLY A 92 -9.01 17.25 6.87
C GLY A 92 -7.61 17.79 7.19
N ASP A 93 -7.33 18.13 8.45
CA ASP A 93 -6.03 18.63 8.88
C ASP A 93 -5.08 17.46 9.14
N ALA A 94 -4.39 17.02 8.08
CA ALA A 94 -3.45 15.91 8.15
C ALA A 94 -2.25 16.20 9.05
N GLN A 95 -1.80 17.46 9.14
CA GLN A 95 -0.68 17.86 10.00
C GLN A 95 -1.00 17.56 11.47
N ARG A 96 -2.15 18.06 11.96
CA ARG A 96 -2.60 17.82 13.33
C ARG A 96 -2.94 16.36 13.57
N SER A 97 -3.55 15.69 12.58
CA SER A 97 -3.86 14.26 12.66
C SER A 97 -2.59 13.42 12.87
N ILE A 98 -1.57 13.62 12.04
CA ILE A 98 -0.29 12.92 12.12
C ILE A 98 0.39 13.21 13.45
N GLU A 99 0.40 14.45 13.95
CA GLU A 99 1.03 14.74 15.23
C GLU A 99 0.36 13.98 16.39
N CYS A 100 -0.96 13.80 16.34
CA CYS A 100 -1.68 13.05 17.36
C CYS A 100 -1.43 11.54 17.27
N PHE A 101 -1.33 10.99 16.05
CA PHE A 101 -0.90 9.60 15.87
C PHE A 101 0.55 9.38 16.26
N ARG A 102 1.48 10.30 15.92
CA ARG A 102 2.88 10.27 16.39
C ARG A 102 2.94 10.20 17.90
N ARG A 103 2.12 11.00 18.60
CA ARG A 103 2.06 10.97 20.06
C ARG A 103 1.48 9.68 20.63
N ALA A 104 0.44 9.13 20.00
CA ALA A 104 -0.09 7.81 20.35
C ALA A 104 0.97 6.70 20.18
N LEU A 105 1.74 6.73 19.09
CA LEU A 105 2.81 5.77 18.80
C LEU A 105 4.05 5.98 19.67
N ALA A 106 4.32 7.19 20.16
CA ALA A 106 5.36 7.42 21.15
C ALA A 106 5.06 6.72 22.49
N VAL A 107 3.77 6.57 22.84
CA VAL A 107 3.34 5.84 24.04
C VAL A 107 3.19 4.34 23.77
N SER A 108 2.69 3.96 22.60
CA SER A 108 2.50 2.56 22.19
C SER A 108 2.93 2.36 20.73
N PRO A 109 4.23 2.07 20.48
CA PRO A 109 4.79 2.00 19.12
C PRO A 109 4.22 0.89 18.23
N HIS A 110 3.58 -0.10 18.85
CA HIS A 110 3.03 -1.30 18.21
C HIS A 110 1.50 -1.32 18.23
N ASN A 111 0.85 -0.16 18.40
CA ASN A 111 -0.61 -0.10 18.38
C ASN A 111 -1.13 -0.23 16.94
N ALA A 112 -1.69 -1.39 16.60
CA ALA A 112 -2.18 -1.70 15.26
C ALA A 112 -3.23 -0.70 14.74
N GLU A 113 -4.17 -0.27 15.59
CA GLU A 113 -5.24 0.67 15.21
C GLU A 113 -4.68 2.05 14.83
N VAL A 114 -3.73 2.55 15.62
CA VAL A 114 -3.10 3.85 15.36
C VAL A 114 -2.25 3.80 14.09
N LEU A 115 -1.52 2.71 13.86
CA LEU A 115 -0.77 2.51 12.61
C LEU A 115 -1.70 2.50 11.39
N LEU A 116 -2.85 1.85 11.50
CA LEU A 116 -3.83 1.82 10.42
C LEU A 116 -4.42 3.19 10.14
N ASN A 117 -4.74 3.97 11.18
CA ASN A 117 -5.26 5.32 11.00
C ASN A 117 -4.20 6.26 10.41
N LEU A 118 -2.93 6.12 10.79
CA LEU A 118 -1.84 6.85 10.14
C LEU A 118 -1.69 6.44 8.67
N ALA A 119 -1.77 5.15 8.36
CA ALA A 119 -1.75 4.66 6.98
C ALA A 119 -2.89 5.27 6.13
N ARG A 120 -4.11 5.37 6.67
CA ARG A 120 -5.25 5.99 6.00
C ARG A 120 -5.04 7.47 5.72
N VAL A 121 -4.42 8.22 6.64
CA VAL A 121 -4.03 9.63 6.37
C VAL A 121 -3.04 9.69 5.21
N LEU A 122 -2.02 8.84 5.21
CA LEU A 122 -1.01 8.84 4.16
C LEU A 122 -1.56 8.38 2.80
N LEU A 123 -2.55 7.48 2.80
CA LEU A 123 -3.31 7.10 1.61
C LEU A 123 -4.02 8.31 1.00
N VAL A 124 -4.78 9.06 1.80
CA VAL A 124 -5.47 10.28 1.33
C VAL A 124 -4.49 11.28 0.75
N GLN A 125 -3.30 11.39 1.35
CA GLN A 125 -2.22 12.26 0.90
C GLN A 125 -1.35 11.68 -0.22
N GLN A 126 -1.71 10.53 -0.80
CA GLN A 126 -1.02 9.86 -1.91
C GLN A 126 0.42 9.40 -1.60
N TYR A 127 0.81 9.29 -0.33
CA TYR A 127 2.07 8.65 0.09
C TYR A 127 1.86 7.13 0.17
N LEU A 128 1.63 6.51 -0.99
CA LEU A 128 1.14 5.13 -1.09
C LEU A 128 2.13 4.09 -0.56
N ASP A 129 3.44 4.30 -0.73
CA ASP A 129 4.47 3.40 -0.19
C ASP A 129 4.48 3.41 1.35
N ASP A 130 4.47 4.60 1.95
CA ASP A 130 4.42 4.77 3.40
C ASP A 130 3.11 4.21 3.98
N ALA A 131 1.99 4.46 3.30
CA ALA A 131 0.68 3.91 3.66
C ALA A 131 0.69 2.38 3.62
N THR A 132 1.25 1.78 2.57
CA THR A 132 1.38 0.32 2.43
C THR A 132 2.21 -0.27 3.57
N TYR A 133 3.36 0.34 3.87
CA TYR A 133 4.24 -0.09 4.95
C TYR A 133 3.50 -0.09 6.30
N LEU A 134 2.83 1.02 6.64
CA LEU A 134 2.09 1.14 7.89
C LEU A 134 0.88 0.20 7.97
N ALA A 135 0.13 0.03 6.87
CA ALA A 135 -1.02 -0.87 6.83
C ALA A 135 -0.61 -2.34 6.99
N ARG A 136 0.49 -2.77 6.34
CA ARG A 136 1.09 -4.11 6.54
C ARG A 136 1.56 -4.28 7.98
N ARG A 137 2.23 -3.29 8.55
CA ARG A 137 2.69 -3.33 9.94
C ARG A 137 1.52 -3.40 10.92
N SER A 138 0.42 -2.71 10.65
CA SER A 138 -0.82 -2.83 11.42
C SER A 138 -1.40 -4.25 11.35
N LEU A 139 -1.42 -4.86 10.16
CA LEU A 139 -1.90 -6.23 9.97
C LEU A 139 -1.06 -7.25 10.75
N GLU A 140 0.27 -7.13 10.72
CA GLU A 140 1.19 -7.98 11.50
C GLU A 140 0.97 -7.88 13.02
N LEU A 141 0.61 -6.69 13.50
CA LEU A 141 0.45 -6.39 14.92
C LEU A 141 -1.00 -6.53 15.40
N GLN A 142 -1.92 -6.91 14.51
CA GLN A 142 -3.33 -7.05 14.86
C GLN A 142 -3.48 -8.15 15.93
N PRO A 143 -4.15 -7.85 17.06
CA PRO A 143 -4.40 -8.85 18.09
C PRO A 143 -5.22 -10.04 17.56
N PRO A 144 -4.91 -11.28 17.97
CA PRO A 144 -5.55 -12.49 17.42
C PRO A 144 -7.04 -12.61 17.78
N ASP A 145 -7.50 -11.89 18.80
CA ASP A 145 -8.91 -11.80 19.22
C ASP A 145 -9.76 -10.87 18.35
N ARG A 146 -9.13 -10.11 17.43
CA ARG A 146 -9.80 -9.21 16.50
C ARG A 146 -9.56 -9.65 15.06
N ASN A 147 -10.62 -9.65 14.26
CA ASN A 147 -10.46 -9.84 12.82
C ASN A 147 -9.74 -8.63 12.18
N ALA A 148 -9.09 -8.86 11.05
CA ALA A 148 -8.24 -7.88 10.38
C ALA A 148 -8.91 -7.25 9.14
N TRP A 149 -10.25 -7.23 9.07
CA TRP A 149 -10.97 -6.74 7.89
C TRP A 149 -10.64 -5.27 7.58
N GLU A 150 -10.42 -4.45 8.61
CA GLU A 150 -10.06 -3.04 8.43
C GLU A 150 -8.70 -2.86 7.74
N GLN A 151 -7.72 -3.70 8.11
CA GLN A 151 -6.40 -3.71 7.52
C GLN A 151 -6.46 -4.17 6.06
N TYR A 152 -7.19 -5.26 5.79
CA TYR A 152 -7.38 -5.76 4.43
C TYR A 152 -8.12 -4.75 3.55
N LEU A 153 -9.17 -4.10 4.06
CA LEU A 153 -9.87 -3.04 3.34
C LEU A 153 -8.93 -1.89 2.98
N THR A 154 -8.17 -1.38 3.95
CA THR A 154 -7.23 -0.28 3.71
C THR A 154 -6.10 -0.69 2.74
N LEU A 155 -5.55 -1.91 2.83
CA LEU A 155 -4.60 -2.41 1.84
C LEU A 155 -5.22 -2.48 0.44
N GLY A 156 -6.44 -2.99 0.33
CA GLY A 156 -7.19 -3.01 -0.93
C GLY A 156 -7.37 -1.61 -1.54
N GLN A 157 -7.70 -0.62 -0.72
CA GLN A 157 -7.82 0.78 -1.14
C GLN A 157 -6.47 1.37 -1.56
N ILE A 158 -5.39 1.07 -0.84
CA ILE A 158 -4.03 1.52 -1.19
C ILE A 158 -3.62 0.94 -2.54
N PHE A 159 -3.77 -0.37 -2.76
CA PHE A 159 -3.40 -1.00 -4.03
C PHE A 159 -4.31 -0.54 -5.18
N LYS A 160 -5.58 -0.25 -4.92
CA LYS A 160 -6.46 0.39 -5.91
C LYS A 160 -5.93 1.76 -6.32
N ALA A 161 -5.51 2.58 -5.36
CA ALA A 161 -4.89 3.89 -5.63
C ALA A 161 -3.53 3.77 -6.34
N TYR A 162 -2.78 2.70 -6.06
CA TYR A 162 -1.52 2.36 -6.75
C TYR A 162 -1.75 1.96 -8.22
N GLY A 163 -2.99 1.59 -8.59
CA GLY A 163 -3.31 0.97 -9.90
C GLY A 163 -3.02 -0.53 -9.95
N HIS A 164 -2.63 -1.15 -8.84
CA HIS A 164 -2.40 -2.59 -8.71
C HIS A 164 -3.73 -3.32 -8.47
N TYR A 165 -4.59 -3.32 -9.48
CA TYR A 165 -5.97 -3.82 -9.38
C TYR A 165 -6.06 -5.29 -8.97
N GLN A 166 -5.15 -6.16 -9.43
CA GLN A 166 -5.15 -7.57 -9.03
C GLN A 166 -4.87 -7.76 -7.53
N GLU A 167 -3.87 -7.05 -7.00
CA GLU A 167 -3.53 -7.07 -5.56
C GLU A 167 -4.65 -6.45 -4.72
N ALA A 168 -5.25 -5.35 -5.22
CA ALA A 168 -6.41 -4.73 -4.60
C ALA A 168 -7.57 -5.72 -4.45
N ALA A 169 -7.90 -6.47 -5.51
CA ALA A 169 -8.99 -7.44 -5.50
C ALA A 169 -8.74 -8.55 -4.46
N VAL A 170 -7.51 -9.05 -4.33
CA VAL A 170 -7.15 -10.06 -3.31
C VAL A 170 -7.44 -9.55 -1.91
N HIS A 171 -6.97 -8.35 -1.57
CA HIS A 171 -7.17 -7.78 -0.24
C HIS A 171 -8.64 -7.41 0.03
N LEU A 172 -9.37 -6.89 -0.97
CA LEU A 172 -10.80 -6.57 -0.84
C LEU A 172 -11.65 -7.82 -0.64
N ARG A 173 -11.36 -8.93 -1.33
CA ARG A 173 -12.03 -10.21 -1.11
C ARG A 173 -11.80 -10.73 0.31
N HIS A 174 -10.57 -10.70 0.81
CA HIS A 174 -10.29 -11.06 2.21
C HIS A 174 -11.03 -10.19 3.22
N ALA A 175 -11.17 -8.88 2.97
CA ALA A 175 -11.98 -8.01 3.82
C ALA A 175 -13.46 -8.44 3.86
N LEU A 176 -14.02 -8.81 2.70
CA LEU A 176 -15.41 -9.29 2.57
C LEU A 176 -15.62 -10.69 3.15
N GLU A 177 -14.63 -11.59 3.06
CA GLU A 177 -14.66 -12.90 3.73
C GLU A 177 -14.77 -12.74 5.25
N LEU A 178 -14.02 -11.79 5.83
CA LEU A 178 -14.04 -11.51 7.26
C LEU A 178 -15.27 -10.71 7.70
N LYS A 179 -15.82 -9.88 6.81
CA LYS A 179 -17.00 -9.06 7.08
C LYS A 179 -17.79 -8.82 5.78
N PRO A 180 -18.80 -9.66 5.49
CA PRO A 180 -19.57 -9.60 4.24
C PRO A 180 -20.36 -8.30 4.03
N ASP A 181 -20.79 -7.65 5.11
CA ASP A 181 -21.67 -6.47 5.07
C ASP A 181 -20.91 -5.14 4.81
N LEU A 182 -19.72 -5.20 4.19
CA LEU A 182 -18.94 -4.02 3.83
C LEU A 182 -19.29 -3.52 2.43
N SER A 183 -20.27 -2.62 2.33
CA SER A 183 -20.67 -2.01 1.05
C SER A 183 -19.49 -1.35 0.33
N GLU A 184 -18.66 -0.61 1.06
CA GLU A 184 -17.45 0.05 0.51
C GLU A 184 -16.46 -0.95 -0.11
N ALA A 185 -16.25 -2.10 0.54
CA ALA A 185 -15.35 -3.14 0.02
C ALA A 185 -15.95 -3.81 -1.22
N ALA A 186 -17.25 -4.08 -1.22
CA ALA A 186 -17.96 -4.67 -2.34
C ALA A 186 -17.99 -3.74 -3.57
N GLU A 187 -18.23 -2.45 -3.36
CA GLU A 187 -18.18 -1.44 -4.42
C GLU A 187 -16.77 -1.30 -5.00
N ALA A 188 -15.76 -1.17 -4.15
CA ALA A 188 -14.37 -1.10 -4.59
C ALA A 188 -13.93 -2.37 -5.34
N LEU A 189 -14.39 -3.55 -4.92
CA LEU A 189 -14.07 -4.80 -5.61
C LEU A 189 -14.71 -4.84 -7.00
N ARG A 190 -15.98 -4.47 -7.13
CA ARG A 190 -16.67 -4.39 -8.42
C ARG A 190 -15.97 -3.42 -9.38
N GLU A 191 -15.55 -2.26 -8.88
CA GLU A 191 -14.80 -1.27 -9.66
C GLU A 191 -13.49 -1.89 -10.19
N VAL A 192 -12.71 -2.50 -9.31
CA VAL A 192 -11.42 -3.13 -9.62
C VAL A 192 -11.57 -4.30 -10.60
N GLU A 193 -12.61 -5.13 -10.46
CA GLU A 193 -12.88 -6.28 -11.34
C GLU A 193 -13.47 -5.87 -12.70
N SER A 194 -14.16 -4.73 -12.76
CA SER A 194 -14.69 -4.18 -14.02
C SER A 194 -13.60 -3.65 -14.94
N LEU A 195 -12.41 -3.35 -14.40
CA LEU A 195 -11.28 -2.89 -15.18
C LEU A 195 -10.70 -4.06 -15.97
N PRO A 196 -10.50 -3.91 -17.29
CA PRO A 196 -10.04 -5.01 -18.13
C PRO A 196 -8.62 -5.42 -17.71
N ALA A 197 -8.50 -6.56 -17.03
CA ALA A 197 -7.24 -7.30 -16.85
C ALA A 197 -6.57 -7.66 -18.19
N ALA A 198 -7.28 -7.43 -19.29
CA ALA A 198 -6.87 -7.66 -20.66
C ALA A 198 -5.53 -7.00 -20.98
N SER A 199 -5.17 -5.83 -20.45
CA SER A 199 -3.92 -5.18 -20.86
C SER A 199 -2.68 -6.04 -20.53
N ILE A 200 -2.55 -6.54 -19.30
CA ILE A 200 -1.40 -7.35 -18.88
C ILE A 200 -1.41 -8.73 -19.56
N HIS A 201 -2.58 -9.37 -19.65
CA HIS A 201 -2.70 -10.67 -20.32
C HIS A 201 -2.47 -10.57 -21.83
N ILE A 202 -2.87 -9.47 -22.47
CA ILE A 202 -2.61 -9.21 -23.89
C ILE A 202 -1.12 -8.97 -24.11
N TYR A 203 -0.45 -8.15 -23.28
CA TYR A 203 0.98 -7.91 -23.43
C TYR A 203 1.82 -9.16 -23.17
N THR A 204 1.48 -9.95 -22.15
CA THR A 204 2.16 -11.23 -21.90
C THR A 204 1.93 -12.23 -23.04
N LEU A 205 0.71 -12.33 -23.57
CA LEU A 205 0.40 -13.19 -24.71
C LEU A 205 1.11 -12.71 -26.00
N LEU A 206 1.18 -11.39 -26.24
CA LEU A 206 1.95 -10.80 -27.34
C LEU A 206 3.44 -11.10 -27.22
N ILE A 207 4.03 -10.95 -26.03
CA ILE A 207 5.44 -11.28 -25.78
C ILE A 207 5.68 -12.76 -26.06
N ILE A 208 4.82 -13.66 -25.57
CA ILE A 208 4.92 -15.10 -25.84
C ILE A 208 4.84 -15.39 -27.34
N ILE A 209 3.87 -14.81 -28.06
CA ILE A 209 3.72 -14.98 -29.51
C ILE A 209 4.97 -14.51 -30.26
N CYS A 210 5.49 -13.32 -29.94
CA CYS A 210 6.70 -12.78 -30.55
C CYS A 210 7.92 -13.68 -30.29
N LEU A 211 8.08 -14.20 -29.08
CA LEU A 211 9.16 -15.13 -28.75
C LEU A 211 9.04 -16.44 -29.52
N VAL A 212 7.84 -17.00 -29.62
CA VAL A 212 7.59 -18.25 -30.36
C VAL A 212 7.87 -18.05 -31.86
N LEU A 213 7.39 -16.96 -32.46
CA LEU A 213 7.66 -16.65 -33.87
C LEU A 213 9.15 -16.42 -34.14
N GLY A 214 9.85 -15.72 -33.24
CA GLY A 214 11.30 -15.51 -33.35
C GLY A 214 12.09 -16.82 -33.32
N VAL A 215 11.74 -17.75 -32.43
CA VAL A 215 12.35 -19.08 -32.39
C VAL A 215 12.04 -19.87 -33.67
N LEU A 216 10.80 -19.82 -34.15
CA LEU A 216 10.40 -20.51 -35.37
C LEU A 216 11.21 -20.02 -36.59
N LEU A 217 11.40 -18.70 -36.72
CA LEU A 217 12.20 -18.10 -37.79
C LEU A 217 13.67 -18.53 -37.76
N VAL A 218 14.26 -18.65 -36.56
CA VAL A 218 15.64 -19.14 -36.40
C VAL A 218 15.77 -20.62 -36.79
N VAL A 219 14.74 -21.43 -36.50
CA VAL A 219 14.71 -22.85 -36.89
C VAL A 219 14.50 -23.01 -38.40
N LEU A 220 13.67 -22.18 -39.03
CA LEU A 220 13.46 -22.24 -40.48
C LEU A 220 14.71 -21.79 -41.24
N SER A 221 15.38 -20.73 -40.80
CA SER A 221 16.61 -20.27 -41.45
C SER A 221 17.78 -21.25 -41.31
N SER A 222 17.82 -22.07 -40.24
CA SER A 222 18.82 -23.13 -40.12
C SER A 222 18.53 -24.34 -41.01
N VAL A 223 17.25 -24.61 -41.34
CA VAL A 223 16.85 -25.69 -42.26
C VAL A 223 17.08 -25.29 -43.72
N GLU A 224 16.80 -24.04 -44.09
CA GLU A 224 17.03 -23.52 -45.45
C GLU A 224 18.52 -23.52 -45.84
N CYS A 225 19.44 -23.39 -44.86
CA CYS A 225 20.87 -23.54 -45.11
C CYS A 225 21.31 -24.98 -45.44
N ASP A 226 20.53 -26.01 -45.11
CA ASP A 226 20.86 -27.40 -45.43
C ASP A 226 20.40 -27.80 -46.85
N GLU A 227 19.29 -27.24 -47.37
CA GLU A 227 18.73 -27.64 -48.68
C GLU A 227 19.55 -27.16 -49.89
N ASP A 228 20.19 -25.99 -49.81
CA ASP A 228 20.99 -25.41 -50.90
C ASP A 228 22.29 -26.18 -51.21
N SER A 229 22.64 -27.19 -50.40
CA SER A 229 23.82 -28.04 -50.63
C SER A 229 23.55 -29.32 -51.44
N SER A 230 22.31 -29.56 -51.87
CA SER A 230 21.89 -30.81 -52.53
C SER A 230 21.66 -30.73 -54.05
N LEU A 231 21.83 -29.58 -54.69
CA LEU A 231 21.55 -29.37 -56.12
C LEU A 231 22.75 -28.88 -56.94
N VAL A 232 23.94 -29.46 -56.73
CA VAL A 232 25.02 -29.39 -57.74
C VAL A 232 25.73 -30.73 -57.89
N ASN A 233 25.60 -31.26 -59.11
CA ASN A 233 26.38 -32.30 -59.75
C ASN A 233 26.30 -33.73 -59.20
N GLY A 234 25.59 -34.56 -59.96
CA GLY A 234 25.88 -35.98 -60.02
C GLY A 234 27.32 -36.20 -60.48
N GLN A 235 28.20 -36.58 -59.55
CA GLN A 235 29.24 -37.56 -59.79
C GLN A 235 29.51 -38.35 -58.50
N LEU A 236 29.47 -39.66 -58.65
CA LEU A 236 29.80 -40.68 -57.68
C LEU A 236 31.19 -40.43 -57.06
N GLN A 237 31.30 -40.15 -55.76
CA GLN A 237 32.56 -40.34 -55.03
C GLN A 237 32.36 -40.65 -53.53
N ARG A 238 33.16 -41.63 -53.08
CA ARG A 238 33.17 -42.46 -51.85
C ARG A 238 33.06 -41.73 -50.50
N PRO A 239 32.68 -42.43 -49.41
CA PRO A 239 32.56 -41.84 -48.08
C PRO A 239 33.95 -41.49 -47.52
N VAL A 240 34.17 -40.22 -47.18
CA VAL A 240 35.32 -39.78 -46.40
C VAL A 240 34.90 -39.65 -44.94
N GLN A 241 35.45 -40.54 -44.14
CA GLN A 241 35.40 -40.59 -42.69
C GLN A 241 35.82 -39.24 -42.09
N ARG A 242 34.91 -38.52 -41.41
CA ARG A 242 35.24 -37.32 -40.65
C ARG A 242 35.17 -37.60 -39.14
N HIS A 243 36.33 -37.44 -38.51
CA HIS A 243 36.53 -37.52 -37.08
C HIS A 243 35.65 -36.50 -36.33
N PHE A 244 34.98 -36.96 -35.27
CA PHE A 244 34.30 -36.12 -34.29
C PHE A 244 35.33 -35.40 -33.41
N SER A 245 35.52 -34.10 -33.62
CA SER A 245 36.18 -33.22 -32.64
C SER A 245 35.14 -32.71 -31.65
N ARG A 246 35.06 -33.36 -30.49
CA ARG A 246 34.36 -32.86 -29.29
C ARG A 246 35.04 -31.57 -28.82
N ALA A 247 34.49 -30.40 -29.13
CA ALA A 247 34.78 -29.17 -28.39
C ALA A 247 33.74 -28.09 -28.67
N MET A 248 32.83 -27.89 -27.72
CA MET A 248 32.42 -26.57 -27.21
C MET A 248 31.51 -26.85 -26.01
N ALA A 249 32.18 -26.99 -24.87
CA ALA A 249 31.58 -27.16 -23.57
C ALA A 249 30.97 -25.84 -23.07
N MET A 250 29.93 -25.99 -22.26
CA MET A 250 29.20 -24.97 -21.54
C MET A 250 30.08 -23.86 -20.96
N ARG A 251 29.68 -22.60 -21.18
CA ARG A 251 30.19 -21.45 -20.43
C ARG A 251 29.19 -21.07 -19.35
N SER A 252 29.38 -21.64 -18.16
CA SER A 252 28.65 -21.28 -16.95
C SER A 252 29.02 -19.85 -16.52
N LEU A 253 28.02 -18.97 -16.38
CA LEU A 253 28.16 -17.68 -15.72
C LEU A 253 28.32 -17.88 -14.21
N ARG A 254 29.55 -17.83 -13.71
CA ARG A 254 29.82 -17.56 -12.29
C ARG A 254 29.97 -16.06 -12.10
N LEU A 255 28.97 -15.46 -11.47
CA LEU A 255 29.04 -14.14 -10.85
C LEU A 255 30.06 -14.20 -9.71
N ASN A 256 31.22 -13.54 -9.88
CA ASN A 256 32.14 -13.31 -8.79
C ASN A 256 31.91 -11.93 -8.17
N VAL A 257 31.47 -12.00 -6.92
CA VAL A 257 31.41 -10.97 -5.90
C VAL A 257 32.78 -10.30 -5.74
N ALA A 258 32.77 -8.98 -5.64
CA ALA A 258 33.93 -8.13 -5.37
C ALA A 258 34.55 -8.39 -3.99
N ARG A 259 35.88 -8.29 -3.88
CA ARG A 259 36.58 -7.68 -2.70
C ARG A 259 38.09 -7.53 -2.92
N ASN A 260 38.49 -6.28 -3.17
CA ASN A 260 39.40 -5.48 -2.33
C ASN A 260 40.61 -6.19 -1.67
N LYS A 261 41.85 -5.76 -2.00
CA LYS A 261 42.85 -5.14 -1.09
C LYS A 261 44.27 -5.11 -1.69
N ARG A 262 44.88 -3.91 -1.62
CA ARG A 262 46.29 -3.54 -1.27
C ARG A 262 47.42 -4.43 -1.80
N CYS A 263 48.38 -3.85 -2.52
CA CYS A 263 49.43 -2.94 -2.06
C CYS A 263 49.83 -2.01 -3.22
#